data_AF-S0IPT8-F1
#
_entry.id   AF-S0IPT8-F1
#
_cell.length_a   1.000
_cell.length_b   1.000
_cell.length_c   1.000
_cell.angle_alpha   90.00
_cell.angle_beta   90.00
_cell.angle_gamma   90.00
#
_symmetry.space_group_name_H-M   'P 1'
#
loop_
_entity.id
_entity.type
_entity.pdbx_description
1 polymer ?
#
loop_
_entity_poly.entity_id
_entity_poly.type
_entity_poly.pdbx_seq_one_letter_code
_entity_poly.pdbx_strand_id
1 'polypeptide(L)'
;MGHSTVRKELETCVADTEKYCKEHQQEYETLGCPGGVIAEEDYGCIQWLILAECLVRYNIAAMLDWKCELENFAYFVKGLAGKRKYKLTFRTAWFDEEESIEEWCTVLNVKWQSAGVYFVQLDMCSDSYTLLPILSDQYELARRLAKELGQRIILPDVENPEDSSEVLYNFLQRHPYTLSAHRSPAPASCEKCFADGSIVYPVIPCNCEGGKQYQIVINTQKLTPRQIVVASKHMRMGAMEMRQRLTLGKDVYVKAYLQDTLLAINELEKERIAYEVLPEAPQYLHFQECQKRHVHSERYDYKYFLLDREREKEWSGKD
;
A
#
# COMPACT_ATOMS: atom_id res chain seq x y z
N MET A 1 21.03 -9.47 17.15
CA MET A 1 21.15 -10.62 16.23
C MET A 1 20.71 -10.28 14.81
N GLY A 2 19.61 -9.54 14.57
CA GLY A 2 19.13 -9.26 13.19
C GLY A 2 20.10 -8.54 12.25
N HIS A 3 20.79 -7.48 12.68
CA HIS A 3 21.59 -6.63 11.78
C HIS A 3 22.72 -7.38 11.05
N SER A 4 23.42 -8.30 11.72
CA SER A 4 24.50 -9.08 11.11
C SER A 4 23.99 -10.14 10.14
N THR A 5 22.76 -10.63 10.36
CA THR A 5 22.14 -11.63 9.48
C THR A 5 21.61 -10.96 8.21
N VAL A 6 20.88 -9.84 8.35
CA VAL A 6 20.43 -9.02 7.21
C VAL A 6 21.60 -8.65 6.30
N ARG A 7 22.72 -8.21 6.89
CA ARG A 7 23.91 -7.87 6.12
C ARG A 7 24.45 -9.04 5.31
N LYS A 8 24.56 -10.23 5.90
CA LYS A 8 25.06 -11.43 5.20
C LYS A 8 24.12 -11.89 4.09
N GLU A 9 22.81 -11.83 4.32
CA GLU A 9 21.82 -12.15 3.29
C GLU A 9 21.95 -11.19 2.11
N LEU A 10 22.06 -9.89 2.38
CA LEU A 10 22.22 -8.90 1.32
C LEU A 10 23.58 -8.99 0.61
N GLU A 11 24.67 -9.26 1.32
CA GLU A 11 25.97 -9.50 0.69
C GLU A 11 25.91 -10.70 -0.28
N THR A 12 25.13 -11.73 0.06
CA THR A 12 24.93 -12.91 -0.80
C THR A 12 24.05 -12.57 -2.01
N CYS A 13 22.94 -11.88 -1.78
CA CYS A 13 22.05 -11.42 -2.85
C CYS A 13 22.75 -10.48 -3.83
N VAL A 14 23.55 -9.53 -3.34
CA VAL A 14 24.26 -8.56 -4.20
C VAL A 14 25.38 -9.21 -5.00
N ALA A 15 26.03 -10.25 -4.46
CA ALA A 15 27.11 -10.95 -5.15
C ALA A 15 26.62 -11.72 -6.39
N ASP A 16 25.42 -12.30 -6.34
CA ASP A 16 24.82 -13.03 -7.46
C ASP A 16 23.28 -13.01 -7.33
N THR A 17 22.66 -11.91 -7.77
CA THR A 17 21.21 -11.68 -7.63
C THR A 17 20.40 -12.75 -8.36
N GLU A 18 20.82 -13.15 -9.56
CA GLU A 18 20.10 -14.14 -10.36
C GLU A 18 20.07 -15.50 -9.66
N LYS A 19 21.23 -15.96 -9.19
CA LYS A 19 21.32 -17.21 -8.45
C LYS A 19 20.54 -17.14 -7.14
N TYR A 20 20.69 -16.04 -6.39
CA TYR A 20 19.96 -15.84 -5.14
C TYR A 20 18.44 -15.93 -5.36
N CYS A 21 17.92 -15.25 -6.38
CA CYS A 21 16.49 -15.34 -6.72
C CYS A 21 16.06 -16.77 -7.02
N LYS A 22 16.83 -17.52 -7.82
CA LYS A 22 16.50 -18.93 -8.14
C LYS A 22 16.49 -19.82 -6.91
N GLU A 23 17.42 -19.63 -5.98
CA GLU A 23 17.55 -20.44 -4.77
C GLU A 23 16.50 -20.09 -3.71
N HIS A 24 16.08 -18.82 -3.62
CA HIS A 24 15.20 -18.30 -2.58
C HIS A 24 13.77 -17.98 -3.06
N GLN A 25 13.39 -18.43 -4.27
CA GLN A 25 12.06 -18.22 -4.88
C GLN A 25 10.88 -18.67 -4.01
N GLN A 26 11.07 -19.69 -3.16
CA GLN A 26 10.04 -20.19 -2.25
C GLN A 26 10.01 -19.48 -0.90
N GLU A 27 11.08 -18.74 -0.56
CA GLU A 27 11.25 -18.08 0.74
C GLU A 27 10.77 -16.62 0.74
N TYR A 28 10.69 -16.01 -0.44
CA TYR A 28 10.26 -14.64 -0.65
C TYR A 28 9.09 -14.62 -1.64
N GLU A 29 7.89 -14.33 -1.15
CA GLU A 29 6.69 -14.25 -2.00
C GLU A 29 6.86 -13.18 -3.09
N THR A 30 7.58 -12.10 -2.77
CA THR A 30 7.95 -11.01 -3.70
C THR A 30 8.94 -11.46 -4.79
N LEU A 31 9.69 -12.56 -4.60
CA LEU A 31 10.58 -13.16 -5.61
C LEU A 31 9.95 -14.34 -6.36
N GLY A 32 8.98 -15.02 -5.76
CA GLY A 32 8.26 -16.15 -6.37
C GLY A 32 7.20 -15.75 -7.41
N CYS A 33 6.89 -14.45 -7.50
CA CYS A 33 5.78 -13.92 -8.29
C CYS A 33 6.12 -12.96 -9.45
N PRO A 34 7.31 -12.32 -9.60
CA PRO A 34 7.56 -11.43 -10.73
C PRO A 34 7.43 -12.19 -12.05
N GLY A 35 6.53 -11.75 -12.92
CA GLY A 35 6.38 -12.31 -14.25
C GLY A 35 7.53 -11.97 -15.18
N GLY A 36 7.77 -12.82 -16.17
CA GLY A 36 8.76 -12.54 -17.20
C GLY A 36 10.18 -12.94 -16.81
N VAL A 37 11.15 -12.50 -17.63
CA VAL A 37 12.58 -12.80 -17.45
C VAL A 37 13.23 -11.65 -16.72
N ILE A 38 13.74 -11.91 -15.52
CA ILE A 38 14.55 -10.94 -14.76
C ILE A 38 15.85 -10.68 -15.53
N ALA A 39 16.10 -9.43 -15.88
CA ALA A 39 17.33 -8.98 -16.52
C ALA A 39 18.25 -8.25 -15.52
N GLU A 40 19.50 -7.99 -15.92
CA GLU A 40 20.50 -7.34 -15.06
C GLU A 40 20.07 -5.94 -14.59
N GLU A 41 19.33 -5.22 -15.44
CA GLU A 41 18.71 -3.92 -15.13
C GLU A 41 17.70 -3.98 -13.97
N ASP A 42 17.21 -5.16 -13.61
CA ASP A 42 16.23 -5.36 -12.54
C ASP A 42 16.86 -5.66 -11.19
N TYR A 43 18.15 -5.98 -11.16
CA TYR A 43 18.81 -6.47 -9.95
C TYR A 43 18.75 -5.47 -8.80
N GLY A 44 18.85 -4.16 -9.09
CA GLY A 44 18.73 -3.12 -8.06
C GLY A 44 17.36 -3.11 -7.37
N CYS A 45 16.27 -3.32 -8.13
CA CYS A 45 14.91 -3.39 -7.57
C CYS A 45 14.71 -4.65 -6.73
N ILE A 46 15.22 -5.78 -7.21
CA ILE A 46 15.17 -7.05 -6.50
C ILE A 46 15.92 -6.97 -5.17
N GLN A 47 17.14 -6.43 -5.18
CA GLN A 47 17.94 -6.23 -3.98
C GLN A 47 17.23 -5.31 -2.97
N TRP A 48 16.53 -4.28 -3.46
CA TRP A 48 15.72 -3.38 -2.63
C TRP A 48 14.54 -4.10 -1.95
N LEU A 49 13.82 -4.93 -2.70
CA LEU A 49 12.71 -5.73 -2.18
C LEU A 49 13.20 -6.72 -1.10
N ILE A 50 14.30 -7.42 -1.37
CA ILE A 50 14.92 -8.35 -0.42
C ILE A 50 15.40 -7.62 0.84
N LEU A 51 15.97 -6.42 0.72
CA LEU A 51 16.34 -5.58 1.85
C LEU A 51 15.12 -5.29 2.74
N ALA A 52 14.01 -4.84 2.16
CA ALA A 52 12.79 -4.55 2.90
C ALA A 52 12.25 -5.80 3.62
N GLU A 53 12.13 -6.92 2.93
CA GLU A 53 11.65 -8.18 3.51
C GLU A 53 12.58 -8.70 4.62
N CYS A 54 13.89 -8.64 4.42
CA CYS A 54 14.87 -8.97 5.46
C CYS A 54 14.68 -8.11 6.71
N LEU A 55 14.56 -6.79 6.55
CA LEU A 55 14.35 -5.88 7.67
C LEU A 55 13.07 -6.22 8.44
N VAL A 56 11.98 -6.55 7.75
CA VAL A 56 10.70 -6.94 8.35
C VAL A 56 10.81 -8.28 9.08
N ARG A 57 11.39 -9.30 8.43
CA ARG A 57 11.58 -10.66 8.98
C ARG A 57 12.31 -10.65 10.32
N TYR A 58 13.31 -9.78 10.46
CA TYR A 58 14.09 -9.64 11.71
C TYR A 58 13.53 -8.58 12.68
N ASN A 59 12.30 -8.12 12.47
CA ASN A 59 11.63 -7.06 13.26
C ASN A 59 12.45 -5.77 13.37
N ILE A 60 13.28 -5.47 12.36
CA ILE A 60 14.04 -4.22 12.28
C ILE A 60 13.16 -3.12 11.69
N ALA A 61 12.37 -3.46 10.68
CA ALA A 61 11.29 -2.65 10.13
C ALA A 61 9.92 -3.32 10.41
N ALA A 62 8.84 -2.58 10.20
CA ALA A 62 7.46 -3.07 10.21
C ALA A 62 6.84 -2.82 8.83
N MET A 63 6.15 -3.82 8.29
CA MET A 63 5.32 -3.67 7.09
C MET A 63 3.86 -3.60 7.53
N LEU A 64 3.18 -2.52 7.18
CA LEU A 64 1.80 -2.24 7.58
C LEU A 64 0.95 -2.00 6.33
N ASP A 65 -0.20 -2.67 6.25
CA ASP A 65 -1.23 -2.34 5.27
C ASP A 65 -1.74 -0.91 5.51
N TRP A 66 -2.11 -0.17 4.46
CA TRP A 66 -2.69 1.18 4.62
C TRP A 66 -3.98 1.20 5.44
N LYS A 67 -4.73 0.10 5.52
CA LYS A 67 -5.91 -0.04 6.40
C LYS A 67 -5.53 -0.34 7.85
N CYS A 68 -4.24 -0.36 8.20
CA CYS A 68 -3.80 -0.71 9.54
C CYS A 68 -4.46 0.18 10.59
N GLU A 69 -5.21 -0.45 11.48
CA GLU A 69 -5.82 0.20 12.64
C GLU A 69 -4.76 0.48 13.71
N LEU A 70 -5.05 1.42 14.62
CA LEU A 70 -4.11 1.89 15.63
C LEU A 70 -3.60 0.77 16.54
N GLU A 71 -4.45 -0.22 16.84
CA GLU A 71 -4.09 -1.41 17.64
C GLU A 71 -2.97 -2.21 16.97
N ASN A 72 -3.11 -2.46 15.67
CA ASN A 72 -2.14 -3.19 14.86
C ASN A 72 -0.86 -2.38 14.72
N PHE A 73 -0.97 -1.09 14.41
CA PHE A 73 0.18 -0.17 14.35
C PHE A 73 0.97 -0.22 15.67
N ALA A 74 0.27 -0.10 16.80
CA ALA A 74 0.88 -0.15 18.12
C ALA A 74 1.53 -1.51 18.40
N TYR A 75 0.93 -2.63 17.99
CA TYR A 75 1.51 -3.96 18.13
C TYR A 75 2.86 -4.06 17.40
N PHE A 76 2.90 -3.74 16.11
CA PHE A 76 4.11 -3.82 15.30
C PHE A 76 5.21 -2.87 15.79
N VAL A 77 4.86 -1.60 16.05
CA VAL A 77 5.84 -0.61 16.53
C VAL A 77 6.43 -1.00 17.89
N LYS A 78 5.62 -1.58 18.79
CA LYS A 78 6.13 -2.10 20.08
C LYS A 78 7.09 -3.27 19.90
N GLY A 79 6.94 -4.07 18.85
CA GLY A 79 7.77 -5.23 18.52
C GLY A 79 9.14 -4.90 17.92
N LEU A 80 9.33 -3.70 17.38
CA LEU A 80 10.55 -3.30 16.67
C LEU A 80 11.83 -3.45 17.51
N ALA A 81 12.85 -4.10 16.93
CA ALA A 81 14.17 -4.25 17.53
C ALA A 81 14.84 -2.90 17.82
N GLY A 82 14.67 -1.93 16.91
CA GLY A 82 15.16 -0.56 17.07
C GLY A 82 14.59 0.15 18.29
N LYS A 83 13.32 -0.10 18.64
CA LYS A 83 12.69 0.49 19.84
C LYS A 83 13.44 0.11 21.13
N ARG A 84 13.78 -1.17 21.29
CA ARG A 84 14.56 -1.64 22.45
C ARG A 84 15.98 -1.10 22.41
N LYS A 85 16.62 -1.14 21.25
CA LYS A 85 18.02 -0.69 21.05
C LYS A 85 18.20 0.79 21.40
N TYR A 86 17.30 1.64 20.91
CA TYR A 86 17.35 3.09 21.09
C TYR A 86 16.53 3.58 22.30
N LYS A 87 15.99 2.66 23.12
CA LYS A 87 15.18 2.95 24.32
C LYS A 87 13.98 3.88 24.03
N LEU A 88 13.32 3.66 22.90
CA LEU A 88 12.21 4.50 22.45
C LEU A 88 10.94 4.20 23.25
N THR A 89 10.33 5.26 23.78
CA THR A 89 9.04 5.18 24.48
C THR A 89 7.89 5.12 23.48
N PHE A 90 6.84 4.38 23.81
CA PHE A 90 5.59 4.33 23.03
C PHE A 90 4.41 4.31 24.00
N ARG A 91 3.43 5.20 23.79
CA ARG A 91 2.16 5.19 24.53
C ARG A 91 1.00 5.34 23.54
N THR A 92 0.04 4.42 23.57
CA THR A 92 -1.13 4.47 22.67
C THR A 92 -1.94 5.75 22.84
N ALA A 93 -1.98 6.33 24.06
CA ALA A 93 -2.67 7.60 24.33
C ALA A 93 -2.07 8.85 23.68
N TRP A 94 -1.03 8.71 22.83
CA TRP A 94 -0.50 9.82 22.03
C TRP A 94 -1.21 9.99 20.69
N PHE A 95 -1.99 9.02 20.28
CA PHE A 95 -2.55 8.91 18.95
C PHE A 95 -4.07 9.06 19.02
N ASP A 96 -4.65 9.65 17.99
CA ASP A 96 -6.08 9.53 17.70
C ASP A 96 -6.31 8.25 16.87
N GLU A 97 -7.35 7.48 17.17
CA GLU A 97 -7.66 6.25 16.42
C GLU A 97 -8.16 6.55 15.00
N GLU A 98 -8.69 7.76 14.80
CA GLU A 98 -9.18 8.26 13.51
C GLU A 98 -8.08 8.91 12.68
N GLU A 99 -6.83 8.96 13.14
CA GLU A 99 -5.68 9.46 12.37
C GLU A 99 -5.11 8.40 11.43
N SER A 100 -4.39 8.84 10.40
CA SER A 100 -3.68 8.00 9.44
C SER A 100 -2.33 7.50 9.98
N ILE A 101 -1.74 6.51 9.29
CA ILE A 101 -0.39 5.99 9.62
C ILE A 101 0.66 7.12 9.55
N GLU A 102 0.54 8.03 8.59
CA GLU A 102 1.39 9.20 8.43
C GLU A 102 1.32 10.14 9.64
N GLU A 103 0.10 10.40 10.14
CA GLU A 103 -0.13 11.23 11.32
C GLU A 103 0.45 10.55 12.57
N TRP A 104 0.25 9.24 12.73
CA TRP A 104 0.88 8.49 13.83
C TRP A 104 2.41 8.49 13.73
N CYS A 105 2.98 8.39 12.53
CA CYS A 105 4.42 8.49 12.31
C CYS A 105 4.95 9.89 12.67
N THR A 106 4.20 10.94 12.32
CA THR A 106 4.52 12.34 12.69
C THR A 106 4.61 12.48 14.21
N VAL A 107 3.61 11.95 14.94
CA VAL A 107 3.61 11.92 16.40
C VAL A 107 4.85 11.20 16.93
N LEU A 108 5.19 10.04 16.38
CA LEU A 108 6.39 9.29 16.79
C LEU A 108 7.69 10.04 16.52
N ASN A 109 7.84 10.68 15.37
CA ASN A 109 9.02 11.46 15.01
C ASN A 109 9.26 12.60 16.02
N VAL A 110 8.21 13.30 16.43
CA VAL A 110 8.30 14.33 17.48
C VAL A 110 8.70 13.72 18.82
N LYS A 111 8.10 12.59 19.23
CA LYS A 111 8.41 11.95 20.52
C LYS A 111 9.83 11.35 20.56
N TRP A 112 10.34 10.87 19.44
CA TRP A 112 11.64 10.21 19.34
C TRP A 112 12.79 11.15 18.96
N GLN A 113 12.50 12.41 18.63
CA GLN A 113 13.49 13.43 18.32
C GLN A 113 14.58 13.56 19.39
N SER A 114 14.20 13.54 20.68
CA SER A 114 15.13 13.61 21.81
C SER A 114 16.12 12.43 21.89
N ALA A 115 15.75 11.28 21.31
CA ALA A 115 16.62 10.12 21.18
C ALA A 115 17.45 10.14 19.88
N GLY A 116 17.30 11.17 19.05
CA GLY A 116 17.97 11.27 17.75
C GLY A 116 17.52 10.18 16.78
N VAL A 117 16.26 9.77 16.83
CA VAL A 117 15.71 8.71 15.96
C VAL A 117 14.54 9.23 15.15
N TYR A 118 14.57 8.94 13.85
CA TYR A 118 13.45 9.09 12.93
C TYR A 118 12.79 7.74 12.67
N PHE A 119 11.49 7.80 12.43
CA PHE A 119 10.67 6.71 11.92
C PHE A 119 10.37 7.00 10.45
N VAL A 120 11.11 6.33 9.57
CA VAL A 120 11.13 6.59 8.13
C VAL A 120 10.42 5.48 7.37
N GLN A 121 9.95 5.78 6.16
CA GLN A 121 9.40 4.81 5.23
C GLN A 121 10.43 4.44 4.16
N LEU A 122 10.62 3.15 3.95
CA LEU A 122 11.20 2.62 2.71
C LEU A 122 10.08 2.62 1.68
N ASP A 123 10.25 3.37 0.60
CA ASP A 123 9.27 3.40 -0.48
C ASP A 123 9.32 2.08 -1.26
N MET A 124 8.19 1.37 -1.24
CA MET A 124 8.02 0.10 -1.93
C MET A 124 7.08 0.20 -3.14
N CYS A 125 6.65 1.43 -3.51
CA CYS A 125 5.68 1.67 -4.59
C CYS A 125 4.40 0.81 -4.46
N SER A 126 3.97 0.62 -3.21
CA SER A 126 2.80 -0.16 -2.79
C SER A 126 1.92 0.72 -1.90
N ASP A 127 0.66 0.33 -1.74
CA ASP A 127 -0.24 0.89 -0.73
C ASP A 127 0.11 0.44 0.70
N SER A 128 1.20 -0.31 0.91
CA SER A 128 1.71 -0.65 2.25
C SER A 128 2.89 0.22 2.71
N TYR A 129 3.01 0.42 4.02
CA TYR A 129 4.07 1.19 4.66
C TYR A 129 5.15 0.26 5.23
N THR A 130 6.37 0.37 4.71
CA THR A 130 7.54 -0.29 5.32
C THR A 130 8.29 0.71 6.18
N LEU A 131 8.07 0.67 7.50
CA LEU A 131 8.54 1.67 8.45
C LEU A 131 9.75 1.20 9.25
N LEU A 132 10.78 2.04 9.33
CA LEU A 132 12.08 1.74 9.94
C LEU A 132 12.49 2.84 10.94
N PRO A 133 12.82 2.51 12.20
CA PRO A 133 13.50 3.42 13.10
C PRO A 133 15.00 3.53 12.75
N ILE A 134 15.46 4.74 12.40
CA ILE A 134 16.84 5.05 12.01
C ILE A 134 17.38 6.24 12.80
N LEU A 135 18.69 6.23 13.10
CA LEU A 135 19.32 7.39 13.75
C LEU A 135 19.34 8.59 12.80
N SER A 136 19.12 9.79 13.32
CA SER A 136 19.03 11.02 12.52
C SER A 136 20.32 11.32 11.77
N ASP A 137 21.48 11.00 12.33
CA ASP A 137 22.79 11.13 11.68
C ASP A 137 23.03 10.11 10.55
N GLN A 138 22.32 8.98 10.59
CA GLN A 138 22.35 7.95 9.54
C GLN A 138 21.30 8.16 8.46
N TYR A 139 20.23 8.90 8.76
CA TYR A 139 19.11 9.12 7.86
C TYR A 139 19.55 9.78 6.54
N GLU A 140 20.31 10.88 6.59
CA GLU A 140 20.74 11.57 5.37
C GLU A 140 21.66 10.72 4.49
N LEU A 141 22.50 9.89 5.13
CA LEU A 141 23.32 8.92 4.41
C LEU A 141 22.44 7.86 3.73
N ALA A 142 21.50 7.26 4.47
CA ALA A 142 20.60 6.24 3.94
C ALA A 142 19.72 6.77 2.81
N ARG A 143 19.17 7.98 2.97
CA ARG A 143 18.37 8.68 1.95
C ARG A 143 19.18 8.94 0.67
N ARG A 144 20.41 9.41 0.80
CA ARG A 144 21.31 9.64 -0.35
C ARG A 144 21.65 8.34 -1.07
N LEU A 145 22.01 7.29 -0.33
CA LEU A 145 22.34 5.98 -0.92
C LEU A 145 21.13 5.35 -1.62
N ALA A 146 19.93 5.46 -1.03
CA ALA A 146 18.70 5.01 -1.69
C ALA A 146 18.49 5.76 -3.01
N LYS A 147 18.68 7.08 -3.03
CA LYS A 147 18.58 7.89 -4.25
C LYS A 147 19.60 7.50 -5.33
N GLU A 148 20.84 7.18 -4.94
CA GLU A 148 21.87 6.67 -5.87
C GLU A 148 21.45 5.33 -6.52
N LEU A 149 20.62 4.54 -5.85
CA LEU A 149 20.00 3.30 -6.36
C LEU A 149 18.68 3.53 -7.11
N GLY A 150 18.26 4.79 -7.28
CA GLY A 150 16.94 5.12 -7.84
C GLY A 150 15.76 4.81 -6.91
N GLN A 151 16.03 4.52 -5.64
CA GLN A 151 15.04 4.19 -4.60
C GLN A 151 14.85 5.36 -3.62
N ARG A 152 13.88 5.25 -2.71
CA ARG A 152 13.55 6.34 -1.77
C ARG A 152 13.39 5.85 -0.33
N ILE A 153 13.94 6.65 0.59
CA ILE A 153 13.64 6.60 2.01
C ILE A 153 13.15 7.98 2.40
N ILE A 154 11.91 8.07 2.88
CA ILE A 154 11.23 9.33 3.16
C ILE A 154 10.76 9.37 4.61
N LEU A 155 10.55 10.58 5.14
CA LEU A 155 9.76 10.71 6.35
C LEU A 155 8.27 10.61 5.97
N PRO A 156 7.42 9.87 6.71
CA PRO A 156 6.01 9.72 6.39
C PRO A 156 5.17 11.00 6.64
N ASP A 157 5.79 12.13 7.01
CA ASP A 157 5.15 13.29 7.62
C ASP A 157 5.04 14.53 6.70
N VAL A 158 5.46 14.44 5.44
CA VAL A 158 5.43 15.59 4.52
C VAL A 158 5.02 15.16 3.10
N GLU A 159 4.16 15.98 2.49
CA GLU A 159 4.01 16.10 1.04
C GLU A 159 5.38 15.91 0.38
N ASN A 160 5.60 14.79 -0.31
CA ASN A 160 6.73 14.67 -1.20
C ASN A 160 6.21 14.40 -2.61
N PRO A 161 5.85 15.47 -3.36
CA PRO A 161 5.37 15.38 -4.73
C PRO A 161 6.47 15.00 -5.73
N GLU A 162 7.71 14.78 -5.28
CA GLU A 162 8.77 14.25 -6.15
C GLU A 162 8.49 12.76 -6.40
N ASP A 163 7.90 12.46 -7.57
CA ASP A 163 7.74 11.17 -8.25
C ASP A 163 8.03 9.89 -7.45
N SER A 164 7.05 8.96 -7.44
CA SER A 164 7.25 7.56 -7.04
C SER A 164 8.57 7.03 -7.59
N SER A 165 9.26 6.11 -6.88
CA SER A 165 10.51 5.50 -7.36
C SER A 165 10.30 4.99 -8.80
N GLU A 166 10.70 5.78 -9.79
CA GLU A 166 10.34 5.52 -11.19
C GLU A 166 10.96 4.19 -11.62
N VAL A 167 12.11 3.85 -11.05
CA VAL A 167 12.82 2.59 -11.26
C VAL A 167 12.03 1.41 -10.70
N LEU A 168 11.61 1.46 -9.42
CA LEU A 168 10.83 0.37 -8.83
C LEU A 168 9.44 0.26 -9.45
N TYR A 169 8.78 1.39 -9.70
CA TYR A 169 7.51 1.43 -10.38
C TYR A 169 7.58 0.79 -11.78
N ASN A 170 8.58 1.17 -12.60
CA ASN A 170 8.77 0.59 -13.92
C ASN A 170 9.14 -0.90 -13.86
N PHE A 171 9.91 -1.32 -12.86
CA PHE A 171 10.18 -2.73 -12.60
C PHE A 171 8.87 -3.50 -12.33
N LEU A 172 8.03 -3.02 -11.42
CA LEU A 172 6.74 -3.65 -11.10
C LEU A 172 5.77 -3.68 -12.30
N GLN A 173 5.86 -2.71 -13.22
CA GLN A 173 5.08 -2.74 -14.47
C GLN A 173 5.61 -3.75 -15.50
N ARG A 174 6.94 -3.93 -15.61
CA ARG A 174 7.58 -4.91 -16.52
C ARG A 174 7.46 -6.33 -16.00
N HIS A 175 7.48 -6.49 -14.68
CA HIS A 175 7.32 -7.74 -13.97
C HIS A 175 6.04 -7.70 -13.14
N PRO A 176 4.86 -7.58 -13.78
CA PRO A 176 3.62 -7.64 -13.04
C PRO A 176 3.62 -8.98 -12.30
N TYR A 177 3.17 -8.97 -11.05
CA TYR A 177 3.01 -10.18 -10.27
C TYR A 177 2.25 -11.23 -11.10
N THR A 178 2.97 -12.18 -11.69
CA THR A 178 2.36 -13.34 -12.31
C THR A 178 1.83 -14.18 -11.18
N LEU A 179 0.51 -14.16 -11.06
CA LEU A 179 -0.28 -15.09 -10.27
C LEU A 179 -0.01 -16.52 -10.74
N SER A 180 1.15 -17.06 -10.37
CA SER A 180 1.55 -18.42 -10.65
C SER A 180 1.03 -19.33 -9.54
N ALA A 181 0.18 -20.27 -9.96
CA ALA A 181 -0.14 -21.54 -9.33
C ALA A 181 -1.02 -21.60 -8.05
N HIS A 182 -1.50 -20.49 -7.50
CA HIS A 182 -2.69 -20.51 -6.62
C HIS A 182 -3.84 -19.71 -7.22
N ARG A 183 -4.20 -20.06 -8.47
CA ARG A 183 -5.63 -20.13 -8.77
C ARG A 183 -6.15 -21.33 -7.98
N SER A 184 -6.68 -21.09 -6.78
CA SER A 184 -7.91 -21.82 -6.48
C SER A 184 -8.78 -21.62 -7.73
N PRO A 185 -9.28 -22.68 -8.38
CA PRO A 185 -10.20 -22.48 -9.49
C PRO A 185 -11.21 -21.47 -8.97
N ALA A 186 -11.30 -20.30 -9.62
CA ALA A 186 -12.42 -19.42 -9.38
C ALA A 186 -13.62 -20.37 -9.40
N PRO A 187 -14.42 -20.46 -8.32
CA PRO A 187 -15.51 -21.42 -8.30
C PRO A 187 -16.25 -21.20 -9.61
N ALA A 188 -16.29 -22.25 -10.42
CA ALA A 188 -16.95 -22.23 -11.70
C ALA A 188 -18.45 -22.10 -11.40
N SER A 189 -18.87 -20.88 -11.13
CA SER A 189 -20.24 -20.58 -10.77
C SER A 189 -20.57 -19.22 -11.37
N CYS A 190 -20.82 -19.27 -12.66
CA CYS A 190 -21.59 -18.34 -13.48
C CYS A 190 -21.96 -19.24 -14.68
N GLU A 191 -23.22 -19.58 -14.89
CA GLU A 191 -24.17 -18.78 -15.69
C GLU A 191 -25.55 -18.63 -15.04
N LYS A 192 -25.75 -19.24 -13.87
CA LYS A 192 -27.07 -19.66 -13.34
C LYS A 192 -27.15 -19.70 -11.81
N CYS A 193 -26.30 -19.00 -11.06
CA CYS A 193 -26.10 -19.24 -9.61
C CYS A 193 -27.31 -19.05 -8.68
N PHE A 194 -28.49 -18.77 -9.23
CA PHE A 194 -29.79 -18.80 -8.56
C PHE A 194 -30.87 -19.46 -9.44
N ALA A 195 -30.65 -20.67 -9.93
CA ALA A 195 -31.78 -21.48 -10.43
C ALA A 195 -32.59 -22.12 -9.27
N ASP A 196 -32.12 -22.05 -8.03
CA ASP A 196 -32.79 -22.69 -6.89
C ASP A 196 -32.74 -21.75 -5.67
N GLY A 197 -33.86 -21.09 -5.38
CA GLY A 197 -34.02 -19.97 -4.44
C GLY A 197 -33.72 -20.29 -2.98
N SER A 198 -32.47 -20.59 -2.64
CA SER A 198 -32.08 -21.13 -1.34
C SER A 198 -30.91 -20.43 -0.65
N ILE A 199 -30.51 -19.22 -1.08
CA ILE A 199 -29.44 -18.47 -0.39
C ILE A 199 -29.96 -17.12 0.09
N VAL A 200 -30.10 -17.03 1.42
CA VAL A 200 -30.24 -15.79 2.21
C VAL A 200 -28.90 -15.61 2.93
N TYR A 201 -28.21 -14.47 2.69
CA TYR A 201 -26.96 -13.92 3.31
C TYR A 201 -25.88 -13.50 2.28
N PRO A 202 -25.02 -12.52 2.63
CA PRO A 202 -24.84 -11.22 1.94
C PRO A 202 -24.55 -11.33 0.45
N VAL A 203 -25.06 -10.36 -0.30
CA VAL A 203 -24.99 -10.30 -1.77
C VAL A 203 -23.54 -10.13 -2.21
N ILE A 204 -22.86 -11.23 -2.52
CA ILE A 204 -21.53 -11.22 -3.15
C ILE A 204 -21.74 -10.85 -4.63
N PRO A 205 -21.07 -9.81 -5.16
CA PRO A 205 -21.15 -9.48 -6.58
C PRO A 205 -20.68 -10.66 -7.42
N CYS A 206 -21.37 -10.94 -8.51
CA CYS A 206 -21.06 -12.07 -9.38
C CYS A 206 -19.58 -12.00 -9.85
N ASN A 207 -18.86 -13.13 -9.83
CA ASN A 207 -17.48 -13.21 -10.37
C ASN A 207 -17.38 -12.77 -11.84
N CYS A 208 -18.48 -12.85 -12.60
CA CYS A 208 -18.56 -12.35 -13.98
C CYS A 208 -18.48 -10.80 -14.07
N GLU A 209 -18.83 -10.08 -13.00
CA GLU A 209 -18.67 -8.61 -12.91
C GLU A 209 -17.45 -8.19 -12.09
N GLY A 210 -16.85 -9.09 -11.30
CA GLY A 210 -15.68 -8.80 -10.47
C GLY A 210 -14.45 -8.30 -11.24
N GLY A 211 -14.35 -8.62 -12.54
CA GLY A 211 -13.30 -8.08 -13.42
C GLY A 211 -13.56 -6.68 -13.96
N LYS A 212 -14.77 -6.12 -13.78
CA LYS A 212 -15.10 -4.76 -14.20
C LYS A 212 -14.47 -3.76 -13.23
N GLN A 213 -13.86 -2.74 -13.81
CA GLN A 213 -13.29 -1.63 -13.07
C GLN A 213 -14.19 -0.40 -13.18
N TYR A 214 -14.31 0.31 -12.06
CA TYR A 214 -15.09 1.53 -11.91
C TYR A 214 -14.16 2.62 -11.40
N GLN A 215 -14.45 3.86 -11.78
CA GLN A 215 -13.78 5.04 -11.26
C GLN A 215 -14.70 5.69 -10.25
N ILE A 216 -14.26 5.82 -9.00
CA ILE A 216 -14.93 6.64 -7.99
C ILE A 216 -14.27 8.02 -8.03
N VAL A 217 -15.08 9.07 -8.09
CA VAL A 217 -14.63 10.46 -8.08
C VAL A 217 -15.26 11.18 -6.90
N ILE A 218 -14.46 11.76 -6.03
CA ILE A 218 -14.89 12.77 -5.06
C ILE A 218 -14.55 14.11 -5.69
N ASN A 219 -15.59 14.80 -6.18
CA ASN A 219 -15.41 16.16 -6.68
C ASN A 219 -14.99 17.08 -5.53
N THR A 220 -14.33 18.17 -5.91
CA THR A 220 -13.85 19.21 -5.00
C THR A 220 -14.96 19.65 -4.04
N GLN A 221 -14.76 19.32 -2.76
CA GLN A 221 -15.67 19.67 -1.67
C GLN A 221 -14.91 19.78 -0.35
N LYS A 222 -15.48 20.48 0.62
CA LYS A 222 -14.91 20.54 1.97
C LYS A 222 -15.27 19.28 2.74
N LEU A 223 -14.26 18.51 3.12
CA LEU A 223 -14.39 17.36 3.99
C LEU A 223 -13.86 17.66 5.39
N THR A 224 -14.49 17.09 6.40
CA THR A 224 -13.97 17.06 7.77
C THR A 224 -12.75 16.14 7.87
N PRO A 225 -11.89 16.26 8.90
CA PRO A 225 -10.75 15.35 9.09
C PRO A 225 -11.16 13.87 9.09
N ARG A 226 -12.23 13.51 9.81
CA ARG A 226 -12.80 12.15 9.79
C ARG A 226 -13.22 11.70 8.39
N GLN A 227 -13.95 12.55 7.65
CA GLN A 227 -14.35 12.22 6.28
C GLN A 227 -13.16 12.05 5.34
N ILE A 228 -12.10 12.85 5.52
CA ILE A 228 -10.86 12.70 4.78
C ILE A 228 -10.26 11.33 5.07
N VAL A 229 -10.15 10.92 6.33
CA VAL A 229 -9.54 9.64 6.69
C VAL A 229 -10.38 8.46 6.19
N VAL A 230 -11.70 8.51 6.34
CA VAL A 230 -12.58 7.44 5.83
C VAL A 230 -12.49 7.36 4.30
N ALA A 231 -12.59 8.48 3.60
CA ALA A 231 -12.48 8.50 2.15
C ALA A 231 -11.07 8.06 1.70
N SER A 232 -10.01 8.56 2.33
CA SER A 232 -8.62 8.25 1.96
C SER A 232 -8.32 6.78 2.15
N LYS A 233 -8.86 6.19 3.23
CA LYS A 233 -8.91 4.75 3.43
C LYS A 233 -9.60 4.13 2.19
N HIS A 234 -10.88 4.31 1.99
CA HIS A 234 -11.59 3.55 0.95
C HIS A 234 -11.17 3.84 -0.50
N MET A 235 -10.56 5.01 -0.74
CA MET A 235 -9.98 5.40 -2.02
C MET A 235 -8.49 5.07 -2.15
N ARG A 236 -7.87 4.49 -1.11
CA ARG A 236 -6.46 4.08 -1.08
C ARG A 236 -5.49 5.21 -1.46
N MET A 237 -5.79 6.40 -0.94
CA MET A 237 -4.98 7.60 -1.10
C MET A 237 -4.52 8.05 0.29
N GLY A 238 -3.34 8.65 0.40
CA GLY A 238 -2.91 9.23 1.68
C GLY A 238 -3.89 10.31 2.15
N ALA A 239 -4.25 10.32 3.44
CA ALA A 239 -5.20 11.30 3.98
C ALA A 239 -4.75 12.75 3.73
N MET A 240 -3.45 13.00 3.90
CA MET A 240 -2.84 14.30 3.64
C MET A 240 -2.85 14.67 2.16
N GLU A 241 -2.57 13.72 1.27
CA GLU A 241 -2.63 13.93 -0.18
C GLU A 241 -4.06 14.27 -0.62
N MET A 242 -5.05 13.50 -0.16
CA MET A 242 -6.46 13.75 -0.43
C MET A 242 -6.87 15.14 0.04
N ARG A 243 -6.50 15.49 1.28
CA ARG A 243 -6.76 16.82 1.85
C ARG A 243 -6.13 17.92 1.01
N GLN A 244 -4.88 17.76 0.59
CA GLN A 244 -4.17 18.74 -0.22
C GLN A 244 -4.84 18.91 -1.58
N ARG A 245 -5.16 17.82 -2.29
CA ARG A 245 -5.85 17.86 -3.59
C ARG A 245 -7.17 18.63 -3.49
N LEU A 246 -8.01 18.26 -2.52
CA LEU A 246 -9.31 18.92 -2.30
C LEU A 246 -9.13 20.40 -1.92
N THR A 247 -8.11 20.74 -1.12
CA THR A 247 -7.79 22.13 -0.75
C THR A 247 -7.32 22.96 -1.94
N LEU A 248 -6.59 22.34 -2.87
CA LEU A 248 -6.14 22.94 -4.13
C LEU A 248 -7.23 22.99 -5.21
N GLY A 249 -8.45 22.57 -4.90
CA GLY A 249 -9.54 22.54 -5.86
C GLY A 249 -9.41 21.44 -6.92
N LYS A 250 -8.69 20.37 -6.61
CA LYS A 250 -8.51 19.20 -7.46
C LYS A 250 -9.42 18.08 -6.99
N ASP A 251 -10.12 17.46 -7.92
CA ASP A 251 -10.90 16.25 -7.68
C ASP A 251 -9.97 15.08 -7.28
N VAL A 252 -10.52 14.19 -6.47
CA VAL A 252 -9.87 12.96 -6.02
C VAL A 252 -10.58 11.78 -6.65
N TYR A 253 -9.84 10.80 -7.14
CA TYR A 253 -10.44 9.66 -7.80
C TYR A 253 -9.59 8.40 -7.67
N VAL A 254 -10.24 7.24 -7.75
CA VAL A 254 -9.60 5.92 -7.75
C VAL A 254 -10.27 5.00 -8.75
N LYS A 255 -9.50 4.15 -9.44
CA LYS A 255 -10.03 3.05 -10.24
C LYS A 255 -9.95 1.76 -9.45
N ALA A 256 -11.09 1.13 -9.20
CA ALA A 256 -11.20 -0.04 -8.34
C ALA A 256 -12.09 -1.10 -8.98
N TYR A 257 -11.91 -2.37 -8.58
CA TYR A 257 -12.86 -3.42 -8.98
C TYR A 257 -14.23 -3.23 -8.32
N LEU A 258 -15.26 -3.88 -8.86
CA LEU A 258 -16.64 -3.76 -8.37
C LEU A 258 -16.75 -3.90 -6.85
N GLN A 259 -16.05 -4.89 -6.27
CA GLN A 259 -16.12 -5.14 -4.83
C GLN A 259 -15.58 -3.97 -4.01
N ASP A 260 -14.38 -3.49 -4.33
CA ASP A 260 -13.76 -2.33 -3.67
C ASP A 260 -14.59 -1.07 -3.89
N THR A 261 -15.19 -0.93 -5.08
CA THR A 261 -16.07 0.18 -5.43
C THR A 261 -17.30 0.23 -4.52
N LEU A 262 -17.97 -0.91 -4.31
CA LEU A 262 -19.14 -1.00 -3.44
C LEU A 262 -18.79 -0.77 -1.96
N LEU A 263 -17.62 -1.24 -1.50
CA LEU A 263 -17.11 -0.94 -0.16
C LEU A 263 -16.91 0.57 0.03
N ALA A 264 -16.28 1.22 -0.94
CA ALA A 264 -16.05 2.65 -0.89
C ALA A 264 -17.36 3.43 -0.92
N ILE A 265 -18.28 3.12 -1.84
CA ILE A 265 -19.61 3.75 -1.89
C ILE A 265 -20.31 3.69 -0.52
N ASN A 266 -20.36 2.50 0.10
CA ASN A 266 -21.02 2.31 1.38
C ASN A 266 -20.46 3.21 2.50
N GLU A 267 -19.13 3.36 2.58
CA GLU A 267 -18.53 4.23 3.59
C GLU A 267 -18.66 5.72 3.26
N LEU A 268 -18.56 6.10 1.98
CA LEU A 268 -18.81 7.47 1.54
C LEU A 268 -20.25 7.90 1.83
N GLU A 269 -21.24 7.04 1.59
CA GLU A 269 -22.65 7.29 1.90
C GLU A 269 -22.89 7.43 3.42
N LYS A 270 -22.30 6.54 4.25
CA LYS A 270 -22.39 6.63 5.71
C LYS A 270 -21.84 7.95 6.24
N GLU A 271 -20.72 8.40 5.69
CA GLU A 271 -20.07 9.66 6.04
C GLU A 271 -20.67 10.88 5.32
N ARG A 272 -21.70 10.68 4.47
CA ARG A 272 -22.39 11.72 3.69
C ARG A 272 -21.43 12.52 2.80
N ILE A 273 -20.47 11.84 2.21
CA ILE A 273 -19.51 12.40 1.26
C ILE A 273 -20.11 12.31 -0.13
N ALA A 274 -20.08 13.40 -0.90
CA ALA A 274 -20.57 13.38 -2.28
C ALA A 274 -19.55 12.72 -3.21
N TYR A 275 -20.00 11.86 -4.11
CA TYR A 275 -19.15 11.15 -5.05
C TYR A 275 -19.88 10.86 -6.37
N GLU A 276 -19.12 10.55 -7.41
CA GLU A 276 -19.57 10.03 -8.69
C GLU A 276 -18.90 8.67 -8.97
N VAL A 277 -19.56 7.80 -9.72
CA VAL A 277 -18.99 6.50 -10.13
C VAL A 277 -19.15 6.30 -11.63
N LEU A 278 -18.05 6.01 -12.31
CA LEU A 278 -17.99 5.92 -13.77
C LEU A 278 -17.36 4.59 -14.24
N PRO A 279 -18.04 3.80 -15.09
CA PRO A 279 -19.47 3.92 -15.41
C PRO A 279 -20.31 3.71 -14.14
N GLU A 280 -21.62 3.98 -14.19
CA GLU A 280 -22.50 3.77 -13.03
C GLU A 280 -22.36 2.34 -12.49
N ALA A 281 -22.09 2.21 -11.20
CA ALA A 281 -21.98 0.91 -10.55
C ALA A 281 -23.37 0.29 -10.31
N PRO A 282 -23.53 -1.04 -10.43
CA PRO A 282 -24.79 -1.69 -10.12
C PRO A 282 -25.20 -1.45 -8.67
N GLN A 283 -26.48 -1.15 -8.43
CA GLN A 283 -27.01 -0.94 -7.09
C GLN A 283 -27.27 -2.28 -6.39
N TYR A 284 -26.60 -2.52 -5.26
CA TYR A 284 -26.83 -3.68 -4.40
C TYR A 284 -27.26 -3.22 -3.02
N LEU A 285 -28.57 -3.25 -2.74
CA LEU A 285 -29.19 -2.74 -1.51
C LEU A 285 -28.65 -3.33 -0.19
N HIS A 286 -27.86 -4.42 -0.24
CA HIS A 286 -27.43 -5.17 0.94
C HIS A 286 -25.99 -5.71 0.82
N PHE A 287 -25.11 -5.00 0.12
CA PHE A 287 -23.69 -5.38 0.11
C PHE A 287 -23.08 -5.13 1.50
N GLN A 288 -22.62 -6.20 2.15
CA GLN A 288 -21.89 -6.15 3.42
C GLN A 288 -20.65 -7.02 3.30
N GLU A 289 -19.54 -6.53 3.86
CA GLU A 289 -18.31 -7.30 3.94
C GLU A 289 -18.52 -8.58 4.77
N CYS A 290 -18.03 -9.72 4.25
CA CYS A 290 -18.14 -10.99 4.96
C CYS A 290 -17.21 -10.98 6.18
N GLN A 291 -17.78 -10.96 7.39
CA GLN A 291 -17.04 -10.99 8.67
C GLN A 291 -16.12 -12.21 8.84
N LYS A 292 -16.31 -13.28 8.05
CA LYS A 292 -15.51 -14.51 8.09
C LYS A 292 -14.50 -14.62 6.94
N ARG A 293 -14.30 -13.58 6.12
CA ARG A 293 -13.19 -13.59 5.18
C ARG A 293 -11.88 -13.57 5.98
N HIS A 294 -11.19 -14.71 5.99
CA HIS A 294 -9.74 -14.70 6.13
C HIS A 294 -9.18 -13.71 5.12
N VAL A 295 -8.15 -12.97 5.54
CA VAL A 295 -7.33 -12.08 4.72
C VAL A 295 -6.86 -12.86 3.48
N HIS A 296 -7.68 -12.85 2.45
CA HIS A 296 -7.40 -13.44 1.15
C HIS A 296 -7.64 -12.34 0.14
N SER A 297 -6.72 -11.38 0.14
CA SER A 297 -5.97 -11.03 -1.06
C SER A 297 -5.12 -9.81 -0.82
N GLU A 298 -3.81 -10.01 -0.68
CA GLU A 298 -2.75 -9.05 -1.00
C GLU A 298 -2.68 -8.77 -2.53
N ARG A 299 -3.80 -8.90 -3.27
CA ARG A 299 -3.78 -9.11 -4.74
C ARG A 299 -4.49 -8.04 -5.54
N TYR A 300 -4.43 -6.79 -5.11
CA TYR A 300 -4.96 -5.69 -5.91
C TYR A 300 -3.99 -4.51 -5.92
N ASP A 301 -2.92 -4.63 -6.73
CA ASP A 301 -2.09 -3.52 -7.20
C ASP A 301 -2.95 -2.57 -8.05
N TYR A 302 -3.00 -1.29 -7.69
CA TYR A 302 -3.73 -0.28 -8.46
C TYR A 302 -2.85 0.88 -8.93
N LYS A 303 -3.23 1.38 -10.10
CA LYS A 303 -2.50 2.32 -10.95
C LYS A 303 -2.99 3.76 -10.74
N TYR A 304 -2.65 4.40 -9.63
CA TYR A 304 -3.03 5.79 -9.35
C TYR A 304 -2.40 6.79 -10.35
N PHE A 305 -1.13 6.59 -10.67
CA PHE A 305 -0.34 7.54 -11.48
C PHE A 305 -0.61 7.48 -12.99
N LEU A 306 -1.11 6.35 -13.51
CA LEU A 306 -1.48 6.25 -14.93
C LEU A 306 -2.72 7.09 -15.26
N LEU A 307 -3.65 7.23 -14.31
CA LEU A 307 -4.91 7.96 -14.56
C LEU A 307 -4.72 9.49 -14.60
N ASP A 308 -3.82 10.08 -13.79
CA ASP A 308 -3.54 11.52 -13.89
C ASP A 308 -2.90 11.84 -15.27
N ARG A 309 -1.98 11.01 -15.79
CA ARG A 309 -1.44 11.17 -17.17
C ARG A 309 -2.48 10.88 -18.26
N GLU A 310 -3.36 9.90 -18.08
CA GLU A 310 -4.45 9.60 -19.01
C GLU A 310 -5.46 10.74 -19.07
N ARG A 311 -5.85 11.33 -17.93
CA ARG A 311 -6.68 12.54 -17.88
C ARG A 311 -5.97 13.77 -18.40
N GLU A 312 -4.66 13.95 -18.15
CA GLU A 312 -3.89 15.03 -18.76
C GLU A 312 -3.86 14.90 -20.29
N LYS A 313 -3.80 13.69 -20.85
CA LYS A 313 -3.95 13.46 -22.30
C LYS A 313 -5.36 13.81 -22.78
N GLU A 314 -6.41 13.36 -22.08
CA GLU A 314 -7.80 13.69 -22.40
C GLU A 314 -8.09 15.21 -22.32
N TRP A 315 -7.50 15.92 -21.36
CA TRP A 315 -7.67 17.37 -21.18
C TRP A 315 -6.76 18.22 -22.07
N SER A 316 -5.59 17.71 -22.46
CA SER A 316 -4.68 18.43 -23.37
C SER A 316 -5.02 18.26 -24.85
N GLY A 317 -5.93 17.33 -25.19
CA GLY A 317 -6.37 17.09 -26.57
C GLY A 317 -5.23 16.68 -27.51
N LYS A 318 -4.16 16.10 -26.96
CA LYS A 318 -3.01 15.60 -27.73
C LYS A 318 -2.99 14.08 -27.65
N ASP A 319 -3.45 13.45 -28.74
CA ASP A 319 -3.21 12.04 -29.04
C ASP A 319 -1.72 11.73 -29.18
#